data_AF-A0AA96VGB8-F1
#
_entry.id   AF-A0AA96VGB8-F1
#
_cell.length_a   1.000
_cell.length_b   1.000
_cell.length_c   1.000
_cell.angle_alpha   90.00
_cell.angle_beta   90.00
_cell.angle_gamma   90.00
#
_symmetry.space_group_name_H-M   'P 1'
#
loop_
_entity.id
_entity.type
_entity.pdbx_description
1 polymer ?
#
loop_
_entity_poly.entity_id
_entity_poly.type
_entity_poly.pdbx_seq_one_letter_code
_entity_poly.pdbx_strand_id
1 'polypeptide(L)'
;MDIFIARVRFPNDPSHNLVPHQMFVGKYVSQSHIEFYSISSVLGKEKRVFSEDGSTNEEIALISGSVQTDNGFKVPSFVDCSKGYIVTLDATVDIERLNHRSLTPELYTKIINKVNFLKTAGKHTSYSISLIDFISWNKKISR
;
A
#
# COMPACT_ATOMS: atom_id res chain seq x y z
N MET A 1 11.01 6.07 4.35
CA MET A 1 10.26 4.83 4.57
C MET A 1 9.24 4.74 3.47
N ASP A 2 9.38 3.74 2.60
CA ASP A 2 8.56 3.65 1.38
C ASP A 2 7.61 2.46 1.43
N ILE A 3 7.97 1.44 2.20
CA ILE A 3 7.11 0.33 2.57
C ILE A 3 7.13 0.15 4.08
N PHE A 4 5.97 -0.09 4.67
CA PHE A 4 5.85 -0.64 6.03
C PHE A 4 5.00 -1.91 6.04
N ILE A 5 5.12 -2.68 7.11
CA ILE A 5 4.29 -3.85 7.39
C ILE A 5 3.31 -3.51 8.50
N ALA A 6 2.02 -3.54 8.20
CA ALA A 6 0.94 -3.33 9.17
C ALA A 6 -0.21 -4.30 8.96
N ARG A 7 -1.04 -4.41 9.99
CA ARG A 7 -2.34 -5.07 9.95
C ARG A 7 -3.43 -4.02 9.74
N VAL A 8 -4.25 -4.20 8.71
CA VAL A 8 -5.36 -3.32 8.38
C VAL A 8 -6.55 -4.17 7.97
N ARG A 9 -7.74 -3.86 8.48
CA ARG A 9 -8.98 -4.43 7.93
C ARG A 9 -9.39 -3.66 6.69
N PHE A 10 -9.23 -4.28 5.52
CA PHE A 10 -9.67 -3.68 4.29
C PHE A 10 -11.19 -3.89 4.11
N PRO A 11 -11.96 -2.84 3.75
CA PRO A 11 -13.41 -2.95 3.60
C PRO A 11 -13.83 -3.93 2.48
N ASN A 12 -12.94 -4.18 1.52
CA ASN A 12 -13.17 -5.06 0.39
C ASN A 12 -12.53 -6.45 0.55
N ASP A 13 -12.01 -6.79 1.74
CA ASP A 13 -11.47 -8.12 2.01
C ASP A 13 -12.57 -9.05 2.58
N PRO A 14 -13.07 -10.01 1.79
CA PRO A 14 -14.15 -10.91 2.22
C PRO A 14 -13.71 -11.90 3.29
N SER A 15 -12.40 -12.07 3.52
CA SER A 15 -11.89 -12.99 4.53
C SER A 15 -11.97 -12.42 5.94
N HIS A 16 -12.10 -11.10 6.08
CA HIS A 16 -12.07 -10.36 7.35
C HIS A 16 -10.85 -10.67 8.24
N ASN A 17 -9.81 -11.27 7.67
CA ASN A 17 -8.63 -11.72 8.40
C ASN A 17 -7.70 -10.54 8.66
N LEU A 18 -7.32 -10.35 9.92
CA LEU A 18 -6.38 -9.31 10.32
C LEU A 18 -4.94 -9.84 10.26
N VAL A 19 -4.37 -9.88 9.05
CA VAL A 19 -3.00 -10.35 8.84
C VAL A 19 -2.05 -9.20 8.46
N PRO A 20 -0.73 -9.34 8.70
CA PRO A 20 0.23 -8.33 8.28
C PRO A 20 0.38 -8.28 6.76
N HIS A 21 0.36 -7.08 6.19
CA HIS A 21 0.59 -6.83 4.77
C HIS A 21 1.69 -5.78 4.58
N GLN A 22 2.40 -5.89 3.46
CA GLN A 22 3.26 -4.81 2.98
C GLN A 22 2.37 -3.69 2.41
N MET A 23 2.64 -2.46 2.82
CA MET A 23 1.95 -1.26 2.35
C MET A 23 2.95 -0.30 1.72
N PHE A 24 2.65 0.24 0.55
CA PHE A 24 3.40 1.33 -0.05
C PHE A 24 2.98 2.66 0.60
N VAL A 25 3.94 3.48 1.02
CA VAL A 25 3.71 4.81 1.58
C VAL A 25 3.66 5.82 0.45
N GLY A 26 2.48 6.36 0.17
CA GLY A 26 2.32 7.42 -0.83
C GLY A 26 2.58 8.82 -0.28
N LYS A 27 2.28 9.05 1.00
CA LYS A 27 2.56 10.30 1.71
C LYS A 27 2.69 10.04 3.20
N TYR A 28 3.68 10.65 3.83
CA TYR A 28 3.84 10.61 5.28
C TYR A 28 4.23 11.97 5.81
N VAL A 29 3.42 12.51 6.71
CA VAL A 29 3.70 13.71 7.49
C VAL A 29 3.65 13.32 8.96
N SER A 30 4.81 13.35 9.62
CA SER A 30 4.96 12.94 11.01
C SER A 30 3.95 13.68 11.91
N GLN A 31 3.36 12.94 12.85
CA GLN A 31 2.35 13.45 13.80
C GLN A 31 1.13 14.14 13.15
N SER A 32 0.87 13.85 11.87
CA SER A 32 -0.26 14.45 11.14
C SER A 32 -1.05 13.40 10.39
N HIS A 33 -0.46 12.75 9.38
CA HIS A 33 -1.16 11.71 8.62
C HIS A 33 -0.19 10.83 7.84
N ILE A 34 -0.68 9.63 7.54
CA ILE A 34 -0.05 8.73 6.57
C ILE A 34 -1.08 8.27 5.55
N GLU A 35 -0.70 8.33 4.28
CA GLU A 35 -1.43 7.77 3.15
C GLU A 35 -0.65 6.57 2.61
N PHE A 36 -1.31 5.44 2.48
CA PHE A 36 -0.69 4.20 2.04
C PHE A 36 -1.60 3.33 1.17
N TYR A 37 -0.98 2.40 0.44
CA TYR A 37 -1.61 1.54 -0.55
C TYR A 37 -1.25 0.08 -0.28
N SER A 38 -2.21 -0.84 -0.44
CA SER A 38 -1.94 -2.25 -0.22
C SER A 38 -1.03 -2.83 -1.31
N ILE A 39 0.01 -3.57 -0.91
CA ILE A 39 0.78 -4.41 -1.82
C ILE A 39 0.31 -5.86 -1.69
N SER A 40 -0.03 -6.49 -2.81
CA SER A 40 -0.47 -7.88 -2.89
C SER A 40 0.37 -8.69 -3.86
N SER A 41 0.45 -10.00 -3.65
CA SER A 41 0.99 -10.93 -4.65
C SER A 41 0.02 -11.07 -5.82
N VAL A 42 0.56 -11.25 -7.03
CA VAL A 42 -0.22 -11.48 -8.25
C VAL A 42 -0.94 -12.84 -8.20
N LEU A 43 -0.30 -13.86 -7.62
CA LEU A 43 -0.83 -15.23 -7.56
C LEU A 43 -2.25 -15.27 -6.95
N GLY A 44 -3.20 -15.81 -7.70
CA GLY A 44 -4.61 -15.91 -7.34
C GLY A 44 -5.40 -14.60 -7.48
N LYS A 45 -4.80 -13.55 -8.05
CA LYS A 45 -5.40 -12.24 -8.32
C LYS A 45 -5.17 -11.77 -9.75
N GLU A 46 -4.85 -12.69 -10.66
CA GLU A 46 -4.48 -12.41 -12.04
C GLU A 46 -5.57 -11.62 -12.77
N LYS A 47 -6.85 -11.97 -12.56
CA LYS A 47 -8.00 -11.26 -13.15
C LYS A 47 -8.15 -9.80 -12.69
N ARG A 48 -7.53 -9.41 -11.57
CA ARG A 48 -7.50 -8.02 -11.10
C ARG A 48 -6.31 -7.27 -11.69
N VAL A 49 -5.20 -7.98 -11.92
CA VAL A 49 -3.92 -7.43 -12.37
C VAL A 49 -3.88 -7.26 -13.88
N PHE A 50 -4.48 -8.19 -14.62
CA PHE A 50 -4.45 -8.24 -16.07
C PHE A 50 -5.85 -8.08 -16.67
N SER A 51 -5.92 -7.29 -17.73
CA SER A 51 -7.08 -7.14 -18.61
C SER A 51 -7.27 -8.40 -19.47
N GLU A 52 -8.42 -8.52 -20.15
CA GLU A 52 -8.73 -9.68 -21.01
C GLU A 52 -7.75 -9.86 -22.17
N ASP A 53 -7.16 -8.76 -22.67
CA ASP A 53 -6.13 -8.75 -23.71
C ASP A 53 -4.72 -9.09 -23.19
N GLY A 54 -4.58 -9.38 -21.89
CA GLY A 54 -3.31 -9.68 -21.23
C GLY A 54 -2.49 -8.44 -20.84
N SER A 55 -2.95 -7.23 -21.14
CA SER A 55 -2.32 -6.00 -20.67
C SER A 55 -2.47 -5.84 -19.16
N THR A 56 -1.58 -5.08 -18.52
CA THR A 56 -1.76 -4.73 -17.10
C THR A 56 -2.91 -3.75 -16.96
N ASN A 57 -3.83 -4.02 -16.03
CA ASN A 57 -4.92 -3.13 -15.69
C ASN A 57 -4.37 -1.72 -15.39
N GLU A 58 -5.02 -0.69 -15.96
CA GLU A 58 -4.55 0.69 -15.89
C GLU A 58 -4.36 1.20 -14.45
N GLU A 59 -5.12 0.67 -13.49
CA GLU A 59 -5.09 1.02 -12.07
C GLU A 59 -3.91 0.40 -11.31
N ILE A 60 -3.24 -0.59 -11.92
CA ILE A 60 -2.28 -1.45 -11.25
C ILE A 60 -0.85 -1.03 -11.57
N ALA A 61 -0.03 -0.86 -10.52
CA ALA A 61 1.41 -0.80 -10.65
C ALA A 61 2.01 -2.20 -10.42
N LEU A 62 2.34 -2.89 -11.52
CA LEU A 62 2.94 -4.22 -11.48
C LEU A 62 4.43 -4.17 -11.06
N ILE A 63 4.81 -5.08 -10.16
CA ILE A 63 6.16 -5.29 -9.65
C ILE A 63 6.58 -6.73 -9.99
N SER A 64 7.36 -6.87 -11.06
CA SER A 64 7.80 -8.16 -11.61
C SER A 64 9.21 -8.05 -12.21
N GLY A 65 9.82 -9.18 -12.56
CA GLY A 65 11.14 -9.22 -13.21
C GLY A 65 12.26 -8.72 -12.30
N SER A 66 13.24 -8.00 -12.86
CA SER A 66 14.35 -7.41 -12.10
C SER A 66 13.88 -6.43 -11.03
N VAL A 67 12.90 -5.58 -11.35
CA VAL A 67 12.33 -4.61 -10.39
C VAL A 67 11.82 -5.29 -9.12
N GLN A 68 11.28 -6.51 -9.24
CA GLN A 68 10.84 -7.30 -8.09
C GLN A 68 12.02 -7.70 -7.19
N THR A 69 13.07 -8.27 -7.77
CA THR A 69 14.25 -8.74 -7.02
C THR A 69 15.03 -7.58 -6.41
N ASP A 70 15.23 -6.52 -7.17
CA ASP A 70 15.97 -5.32 -6.76
C ASP A 70 15.28 -4.58 -5.62
N ASN A 71 13.96 -4.76 -5.51
CA ASN A 71 13.15 -4.21 -4.43
C ASN A 71 12.70 -5.29 -3.44
N GLY A 72 13.43 -6.40 -3.31
CA GLY A 72 13.24 -7.36 -2.20
C GLY A 72 11.89 -8.08 -2.15
N PHE A 73 11.14 -8.14 -3.26
CA PHE A 73 9.90 -8.90 -3.34
C PHE A 73 10.19 -10.36 -3.72
N LYS A 74 9.67 -11.31 -2.93
CA LYS A 74 9.90 -12.74 -3.18
C LYS A 74 9.09 -13.31 -4.36
N VAL A 75 7.97 -12.67 -4.67
CA VAL A 75 7.05 -13.09 -5.75
C VAL A 75 6.56 -11.87 -6.52
N PRO A 76 6.09 -12.05 -7.76
CA PRO A 76 5.43 -10.98 -8.50
C PRO A 76 4.31 -10.38 -7.66
N SER A 77 4.32 -9.07 -7.54
CA SER A 77 3.46 -8.32 -6.65
C SER A 77 2.92 -7.10 -7.38
N PHE A 78 1.93 -6.44 -6.80
CA PHE A 78 1.34 -5.25 -7.38
C PHE A 78 0.81 -4.31 -6.31
N VAL A 79 0.73 -3.03 -6.65
CA VAL A 79 -0.02 -2.01 -5.91
C VAL A 79 -1.28 -1.70 -6.69
N ASP A 80 -2.42 -1.75 -6.02
CA ASP A 80 -3.64 -1.14 -6.54
C ASP A 80 -3.61 0.35 -6.23
N CYS A 81 -3.37 1.16 -7.26
CA CYS A 81 -3.21 2.59 -7.13
C CYS A 81 -4.56 3.34 -7.16
N SER A 82 -5.69 2.67 -7.40
CA SER A 82 -7.02 3.31 -7.36
C SER A 82 -7.58 3.42 -5.94
N LYS A 83 -6.97 2.76 -4.95
CA LYS A 83 -7.47 2.72 -3.56
C LYS A 83 -6.37 3.07 -2.55
N GLY A 84 -6.46 4.26 -1.98
CA GLY A 84 -5.59 4.72 -0.90
C GLY A 84 -6.26 4.63 0.48
N TYR A 85 -5.44 4.50 1.52
CA TYR A 85 -5.87 4.45 2.92
C TYR A 85 -5.17 5.56 3.70
N ILE A 86 -5.94 6.32 4.47
CA ILE A 86 -5.46 7.46 5.23
C ILE A 86 -5.70 7.21 6.71
N VAL A 87 -4.67 7.42 7.53
CA VAL A 87 -4.77 7.48 8.99
C VAL A 87 -4.26 8.84 9.44
N THR A 88 -5.10 9.60 10.14
CA THR A 88 -4.66 10.80 10.87
C THR A 88 -3.88 10.35 12.11
N LEU A 89 -2.67 10.88 12.27
CA LEU A 89 -1.74 10.53 13.33
C LEU A 89 -1.67 11.65 14.36
N ASP A 90 -1.23 11.31 15.57
CA ASP A 90 -0.90 12.27 16.63
C ASP A 90 0.39 11.84 17.36
N ALA A 91 0.73 12.51 18.45
CA ALA A 91 1.93 12.25 19.22
C ALA A 91 1.95 10.90 19.96
N THR A 92 0.81 10.20 20.06
CA THR A 92 0.69 8.89 20.74
C THR A 92 1.21 7.73 19.91
N VAL A 93 1.49 7.97 18.62
CA VAL A 93 1.87 6.93 17.67
C VAL A 93 3.28 7.15 17.12
N ASP A 94 4.02 6.05 17.02
CA ASP A 94 5.30 5.95 16.35
C ASP A 94 5.25 4.92 15.22
N ILE A 95 5.05 5.40 13.99
CA ILE A 95 4.96 4.53 12.80
C ILE A 95 6.31 3.87 12.50
N GLU A 96 7.44 4.47 12.88
CA GLU A 96 8.78 3.93 12.58
C GLU A 96 9.06 2.64 13.35
N ARG A 97 8.27 2.32 14.40
CA ARG A 97 8.28 1.03 15.09
C ARG A 97 7.72 -0.12 14.23
N LEU A 98 7.06 0.16 13.11
CA LEU A 98 6.68 -0.84 12.12
C LEU A 98 7.91 -1.40 11.39
N ASN A 99 7.83 -2.66 10.93
CA ASN A 99 8.90 -3.17 10.07
C ASN A 99 8.76 -2.44 8.74
N HIS A 100 9.86 -1.88 8.25
CA HIS A 100 9.82 -1.03 7.08
C HIS A 100 11.07 -1.18 6.24
N ARG A 101 11.00 -0.68 5.00
CA ARG A 101 12.12 -0.66 4.06
C ARG A 101 11.93 0.44 3.02
N SER A 102 13.02 0.78 2.35
CA SER A 102 13.00 1.68 1.20
C SER A 102 12.85 0.91 -0.10
N LEU A 103 12.37 1.62 -1.12
CA LEU A 103 12.33 1.19 -2.50
C LEU A 103 13.47 1.87 -3.27
N THR A 104 13.82 1.27 -4.41
CA THR A 104 14.59 1.98 -5.43
C THR A 104 13.82 3.21 -5.91
N PRO A 105 14.52 4.32 -6.24
CA PRO A 105 13.85 5.52 -6.75
C PRO A 105 12.97 5.25 -7.98
N GLU A 106 13.42 4.37 -8.87
CA GLU A 106 12.67 3.98 -10.07
C GLU A 106 11.30 3.39 -9.73
N LEU A 107 11.25 2.38 -8.84
CA LEU A 107 9.98 1.76 -8.47
C LEU A 107 9.09 2.74 -7.69
N TYR A 108 9.67 3.53 -6.78
CA TYR A 108 8.92 4.55 -6.06
C TYR A 108 8.25 5.53 -7.02
N THR A 109 9.02 6.10 -7.95
CA THR A 109 8.54 7.05 -8.96
C THR A 109 7.47 6.42 -9.87
N LYS A 110 7.66 5.17 -10.28
CA LYS A 110 6.66 4.42 -11.06
C LYS A 110 5.31 4.35 -10.35
N ILE A 111 5.31 3.96 -9.06
CA ILE A 111 4.07 3.80 -8.27
C ILE A 111 3.43 5.17 -8.01
N ILE A 112 4.19 6.17 -7.55
CA ILE A 112 3.63 7.48 -7.19
C ILE A 112 3.09 8.24 -8.41
N ASN A 113 3.73 8.11 -9.58
CA ASN A 113 3.22 8.71 -10.82
C ASN A 113 1.89 8.07 -11.22
N LYS A 114 1.76 6.74 -11.05
CA LYS A 114 0.50 6.04 -11.31
C LYS A 114 -0.61 6.50 -10.37
N VAL A 115 -0.32 6.61 -9.07
CA VAL A 115 -1.25 7.15 -8.07
C VAL A 115 -1.70 8.57 -8.45
N ASN A 116 -0.76 9.46 -8.76
CA ASN A 116 -1.07 10.85 -9.12
C ASN A 116 -1.91 10.93 -10.39
N PHE A 117 -1.58 10.12 -11.40
CA PHE A 117 -2.40 10.01 -12.62
C PHE A 117 -3.85 9.63 -12.31
N LEU A 118 -4.08 8.61 -11.49
CA LEU A 118 -5.44 8.18 -11.12
C LEU A 118 -6.18 9.22 -10.28
N LYS A 119 -5.48 9.94 -9.39
CA LYS A 119 -6.03 11.08 -8.63
C LYS A 119 -6.50 12.19 -9.58
N THR A 120 -5.66 12.61 -10.52
CA THR A 120 -5.99 13.64 -11.50
C THR A 120 -7.12 13.20 -12.44
N ALA A 121 -7.18 11.92 -12.79
CA ALA A 121 -8.23 11.36 -13.64
C ALA A 121 -9.58 11.12 -12.91
N GLY A 122 -9.66 11.37 -11.59
CA GLY A 122 -10.86 11.08 -10.80
C GLY A 122 -11.15 9.58 -10.60
N LYS A 123 -10.17 8.71 -10.84
CA LYS A 123 -10.25 7.25 -10.69
C LYS A 123 -9.63 6.75 -9.37
N HIS A 124 -9.46 7.62 -8.39
CA HIS A 124 -8.86 7.29 -7.09
C HIS A 124 -9.87 7.45 -5.95
N THR A 125 -9.99 6.43 -5.11
CA THR A 125 -10.80 6.43 -3.89
C THR A 125 -9.91 6.41 -2.66
N SER A 126 -10.20 7.27 -1.68
CA SER A 126 -9.51 7.30 -0.40
C SER A 126 -10.43 6.79 0.72
N TYR A 127 -9.93 5.85 1.51
CA TYR A 127 -10.60 5.36 2.72
C TYR A 127 -9.91 5.91 3.96
N SER A 128 -10.69 6.40 4.92
CA SER A 128 -10.15 6.81 6.22
C SER A 128 -10.23 5.66 7.21
N ILE A 129 -9.16 5.46 7.98
CA ILE A 129 -9.08 4.49 9.07
C ILE A 129 -8.92 5.28 10.37
N SER A 130 -9.70 4.93 11.39
CA SER A 130 -9.59 5.58 12.69
C SER A 130 -8.22 5.27 13.33
N LEU A 131 -7.63 6.25 14.02
CA LEU A 131 -6.35 6.06 14.70
C LEU A 131 -6.46 4.96 15.77
N ILE A 132 -7.58 4.92 16.50
CA ILE A 132 -7.86 3.92 17.54
C ILE A 132 -7.85 2.50 16.96
N ASP A 133 -8.54 2.29 15.83
CA ASP A 133 -8.55 0.99 15.17
C ASP A 133 -7.15 0.62 14.69
N PHE A 134 -6.46 1.55 14.05
CA PHE A 134 -5.12 1.32 13.53
C PHE A 134 -4.13 0.93 14.64
N ILE A 135 -4.18 1.59 15.80
CA ILE A 135 -3.41 1.24 17.00
C ILE A 135 -3.81 -0.15 17.50
N SER A 136 -5.11 -0.43 17.61
CA SER A 136 -5.61 -1.72 18.12
C SER A 136 -5.07 -2.91 17.30
N TRP A 137 -4.91 -2.73 15.99
CA TRP A 137 -4.37 -3.74 15.08
C TRP A 137 -2.84 -3.80 15.07
N ASN A 138 -2.17 -2.70 15.42
CA ASN A 138 -0.72 -2.53 15.33
C ASN A 138 -0.09 -2.07 16.64
N LYS A 139 -0.45 -2.71 17.77
CA LYS A 139 -0.09 -2.31 19.14
C LYS A 139 1.34 -1.79 19.36
N LYS A 140 2.33 -2.31 18.62
CA LYS A 140 3.73 -1.87 18.72
C LYS A 140 4.00 -0.41 18.34
N ILE A 141 3.06 0.26 17.67
CA ILE A 141 3.18 1.69 17.31
C ILE A 141 2.75 2.61 18.46
N SER A 142 2.02 2.12 19.45
CA SER A 142 1.64 2.93 20.61
C SER A 142 2.90 3.28 21.40
N ARG A 143 3.06 4.56 21.73
CA ARG A 143 4.06 5.02 22.69
C ARG A 143 3.62 4.74 24.12
#